data_AF-A0A0C2BH80-F1
#
_entry.id   AF-A0A0C2BH80-F1
#
_cell.length_a   1.000
_cell.length_b   1.000
_cell.length_c   1.000
_cell.angle_alpha   90.00
_cell.angle_beta   90.00
_cell.angle_gamma   90.00
#
_symmetry.space_group_name_H-M   'P 1'
#
loop_
_entity.id
_entity.type
_entity.pdbx_description
1 polymer ?
#
loop_
_entity_poly.entity_id
_entity_poly.type
_entity_poly.pdbx_seq_one_letter_code
_entity_poly.pdbx_strand_id
1 'polypeptide(L)'
;EHAKEEAPHPQMSVLHVFKNNELRTSFLVLCVMWFFGGLSMYMIDLNGEDMTSNFWLGQYMSAALASIIRVIVGFADAYIPWLGRRKVYIIAMGTCILASVGLTVQLLGGGKGSTLYFITYLIAYNSISVSWEPNFLGAAELMPTD
;
A
#
# COMPACT_ATOMS: atom_id res chain seq x y z
N GLU A 1 25.06 -3.86 -45.59
CA GLU A 1 24.04 -3.81 -44.52
C GLU A 1 23.64 -2.36 -44.29
N HIS A 2 22.39 -2.01 -44.58
CA HIS A 2 21.84 -0.71 -44.17
C HIS A 2 21.49 -0.81 -42.69
N ALA A 3 22.23 -0.09 -41.84
CA ALA A 3 21.83 0.17 -40.48
C ALA A 3 20.48 0.90 -40.52
N LYS A 4 19.44 0.30 -39.96
CA LYS A 4 18.20 1.00 -39.65
C LYS A 4 18.54 2.01 -38.56
N GLU A 5 18.53 3.31 -38.89
CA GLU A 5 18.41 4.37 -37.89
C GLU A 5 17.13 4.10 -37.09
N GLU A 6 17.27 3.74 -35.82
CA GLU A 6 16.16 3.79 -34.88
C GLU A 6 15.69 5.25 -34.79
N ALA A 7 14.43 5.48 -35.19
CA ALA A 7 13.82 6.79 -35.07
C ALA A 7 13.90 7.26 -33.60
N PRO A 8 14.21 8.54 -33.35
CA PRO A 8 14.33 9.05 -31.99
C PRO A 8 13.02 8.81 -31.25
N HIS A 9 13.07 8.09 -30.12
CA HIS A 9 11.91 7.90 -29.25
C HIS A 9 11.33 9.28 -28.93
N PRO A 10 10.08 9.58 -29.30
CA PRO A 10 9.49 10.88 -29.07
C PRO A 10 9.38 11.06 -27.56
N GLN A 11 10.23 11.91 -26.97
CA GLN A 11 10.22 12.22 -25.54
C GLN A 11 8.80 12.56 -25.11
N MET A 12 8.17 11.65 -24.36
CA MET A 12 6.80 11.84 -23.95
C MET A 12 6.74 12.93 -22.89
N SER A 13 6.21 14.10 -23.28
CA SER A 13 5.91 15.17 -22.35
C SER A 13 4.85 14.71 -21.35
N VAL A 14 4.94 15.15 -20.10
CA VAL A 14 3.94 14.89 -19.04
C VAL A 14 2.52 15.24 -19.47
N LEU A 15 2.35 16.25 -20.34
CA LEU A 15 1.04 16.61 -20.89
C LEU A 15 0.43 15.54 -21.81
N HIS A 16 1.23 14.62 -22.35
CA HIS A 16 0.77 13.52 -23.17
C HIS A 16 -0.04 12.49 -22.37
N VAL A 17 0.25 12.36 -21.07
CA VAL A 17 -0.48 11.49 -20.13
C VAL A 17 -1.97 11.83 -20.09
N PHE A 18 -2.29 13.13 -20.20
CA PHE A 18 -3.67 13.60 -20.14
C PHE A 18 -4.42 13.52 -21.48
N LYS A 19 -3.72 13.24 -22.59
CA LYS A 19 -4.33 13.07 -23.91
C LYS A 19 -4.80 11.64 -24.17
N ASN A 20 -4.08 10.64 -23.66
CA ASN A 20 -4.49 9.24 -23.79
C ASN A 20 -5.50 8.86 -22.69
N ASN A 21 -6.67 8.36 -23.07
CA ASN A 21 -7.74 8.03 -22.14
C ASN A 21 -7.35 6.88 -21.17
N GLU A 22 -6.58 5.91 -21.66
CA GLU A 22 -6.08 4.79 -20.84
C GLU A 22 -5.04 5.29 -19.83
N LEU A 23 -4.04 6.04 -20.31
CA LEU A 23 -2.95 6.54 -19.46
C LEU A 23 -3.46 7.54 -18.41
N ARG A 24 -4.45 8.38 -18.77
CA ARG A 24 -5.15 9.26 -17.83
C ARG A 24 -5.86 8.48 -16.73
N THR A 25 -6.50 7.36 -17.08
CA THR A 25 -7.20 6.50 -16.10
C THR A 25 -6.20 5.86 -15.15
N SER A 26 -5.12 5.28 -15.68
CA SER A 26 -4.03 4.69 -14.89
C SER A 26 -3.39 5.71 -13.95
N PHE A 27 -3.08 6.92 -14.45
CA PHE A 27 -2.56 8.02 -13.65
C PHE A 27 -3.51 8.41 -12.51
N LEU A 28 -4.79 8.61 -12.81
CA LEU A 28 -5.78 8.99 -11.80
C LEU A 28 -5.94 7.90 -10.74
N VAL A 29 -6.01 6.63 -11.15
CA VAL A 29 -6.06 5.49 -10.23
C VAL A 29 -4.86 5.47 -9.30
N LEU A 30 -3.65 5.67 -9.82
CA LEU A 30 -2.44 5.76 -9.02
C LEU A 30 -2.47 6.93 -8.04
N CYS A 31 -2.89 8.13 -8.49
CA CYS A 31 -3.03 9.28 -7.61
C CYS A 31 -3.99 9.00 -6.44
N VAL A 32 -5.14 8.40 -6.72
CA VAL A 32 -6.13 8.03 -5.71
C VAL A 32 -5.58 6.98 -4.75
N MET A 33 -4.97 5.92 -5.28
CA MET A 33 -4.40 4.84 -4.47
C MET A 33 -3.30 5.34 -3.52
N TRP A 34 -2.41 6.19 -4.02
CA TRP A 34 -1.34 6.79 -3.24
C TRP A 34 -1.86 7.80 -2.21
N PHE A 35 -2.83 8.64 -2.59
CA PHE A 35 -3.42 9.61 -1.68
C PHE A 35 -4.11 8.94 -0.50
N PHE A 36 -5.02 8.00 -0.75
CA PHE A 36 -5.73 7.30 0.32
C PHE A 36 -4.82 6.36 1.09
N GLY A 37 -3.91 5.65 0.41
CA GLY A 37 -2.91 4.80 1.08
C GLY A 37 -2.02 5.59 2.03
N GLY A 38 -1.51 6.74 1.58
CA GLY A 38 -0.69 7.64 2.39
C GLY A 38 -1.47 8.26 3.55
N LEU A 39 -2.69 8.75 3.28
CA LEU A 39 -3.56 9.32 4.32
C LEU A 39 -3.87 8.29 5.42
N SER A 40 -4.30 7.09 5.05
CA SER A 40 -4.60 6.03 6.00
C SER A 40 -3.37 5.60 6.80
N MET A 41 -2.22 5.43 6.14
CA MET A 41 -0.97 5.09 6.84
C MET A 41 -0.60 6.16 7.87
N TYR A 42 -0.65 7.43 7.47
CA TYR A 42 -0.30 8.53 8.36
C TYR A 42 -1.23 8.62 9.57
N MET A 43 -2.54 8.42 9.37
CA MET A 43 -3.50 8.39 10.46
C MET A 43 -3.24 7.23 11.43
N ILE A 44 -2.91 6.04 10.91
CA ILE A 44 -2.57 4.89 11.75
C ILE A 44 -1.20 5.09 12.42
N ASP A 45 -0.23 5.74 11.79
CA ASP A 45 1.08 5.91 12.42
C ASP A 45 1.02 6.94 13.56
N LEU A 46 0.31 8.06 13.35
CA LEU A 46 0.14 9.11 14.37
C LEU A 46 -0.62 8.63 15.61
N ASN A 47 -1.57 7.71 15.46
CA ASN A 47 -2.31 7.16 16.59
C ASN A 47 -1.58 5.95 17.23
N GLY A 48 -0.38 5.61 16.74
CA GLY A 48 0.36 4.42 17.17
C GLY A 48 0.82 4.46 18.63
N GLU A 49 0.87 5.65 19.24
CA GLU A 49 1.13 5.81 20.68
C GLU A 49 0.05 5.17 21.55
N ASP A 50 -1.20 5.18 21.07
CA ASP A 50 -2.33 4.66 21.80
C ASP A 50 -2.47 3.14 21.73
N MET A 51 -1.58 2.48 20.97
CA MET A 51 -1.67 1.06 20.66
C MET A 51 -1.36 0.15 21.87
N THR A 52 -0.47 0.55 22.77
CA THR A 52 -0.07 -0.22 23.97
C THR A 52 0.49 0.70 25.04
N SER A 53 0.60 0.22 26.29
CA SER A 53 1.17 0.99 27.40
C SER A 53 2.65 1.35 27.20
N ASN A 54 3.36 0.65 26.31
CA ASN A 54 4.75 0.93 25.96
C ASN A 54 4.87 1.27 24.48
N PHE A 55 5.03 2.56 24.18
CA PHE A 55 5.20 3.10 22.83
C PHE A 55 6.23 2.32 22.00
N TRP A 56 7.43 2.11 22.55
CA TRP A 56 8.54 1.47 21.85
C TRP A 56 8.25 0.02 21.51
N LEU A 57 7.64 -0.72 22.43
CA LEU A 57 7.22 -2.09 22.18
C LEU A 57 6.23 -2.14 21.01
N GLY A 58 5.27 -1.21 20.98
CA GLY A 58 4.31 -1.13 19.89
C GLY A 58 4.96 -0.88 18.54
N GLN A 59 5.86 0.10 18.47
CA GLN A 59 6.54 0.46 17.23
C GLN A 59 7.47 -0.65 16.74
N TYR A 60 8.25 -1.28 17.63
CA TYR A 60 9.12 -2.39 17.25
C TYR A 60 8.33 -3.61 16.76
N MET A 61 7.23 -3.96 17.42
CA MET A 61 6.39 -5.08 16.99
C MET A 61 5.72 -4.80 15.64
N SER A 62 5.25 -3.57 15.42
CA SER A 62 4.66 -3.15 14.14
C SER A 62 5.68 -3.20 13.01
N ALA A 63 6.88 -2.68 13.22
CA ALA A 63 7.96 -2.68 12.24
C ALA A 63 8.51 -4.10 11.96
N ALA A 64 8.69 -4.91 13.00
CA ALA A 64 9.15 -6.29 12.85
C ALA A 64 8.15 -7.14 12.08
N LEU A 65 6.86 -7.05 12.44
CA LEU A 65 5.80 -7.78 11.74
C LEU A 65 5.67 -7.30 10.29
N ALA A 66 5.79 -5.99 10.04
CA ALA A 66 5.72 -5.44 8.69
C ALA A 66 6.86 -5.98 7.82
N SER A 67 8.06 -6.07 8.39
CA SER A 67 9.24 -6.61 7.69
C SER A 67 9.04 -8.09 7.34
N ILE A 68 8.57 -8.90 8.30
CA ILE A 68 8.31 -10.33 8.08
C ILE A 68 7.23 -10.52 7.01
N ILE A 69 6.12 -9.80 7.11
CA ILE A 69 5.01 -9.94 6.17
C ILE A 69 5.45 -9.53 4.77
N ARG A 70 6.19 -8.43 4.59
CA ARG A 70 6.68 -8.01 3.27
C ARG A 70 7.62 -9.02 2.63
N VAL A 71 8.51 -9.63 3.42
CA VAL A 71 9.36 -10.72 2.91
C VAL A 71 8.50 -11.89 2.43
N ILE A 72 7.49 -12.29 3.22
CA ILE A 72 6.56 -13.37 2.85
C ILE A 72 5.77 -13.01 1.59
N VAL A 73 5.22 -11.80 1.50
CA VAL A 73 4.43 -11.34 0.34
C VAL A 73 5.33 -11.26 -0.89
N GLY A 74 6.56 -10.76 -0.77
CA GLY A 74 7.52 -10.71 -1.87
C GLY A 74 7.86 -12.09 -2.43
N PHE A 75 8.08 -13.10 -1.56
CA PHE A 75 8.24 -14.48 -2.03
C PHE A 75 6.94 -15.05 -2.60
N ALA A 76 5.79 -14.81 -1.95
CA ALA A 76 4.50 -15.29 -2.43
C ALA A 76 4.16 -14.74 -3.82
N ASP A 77 4.49 -13.48 -4.09
CA ASP A 77 4.32 -12.83 -5.39
C ASP A 77 5.22 -13.48 -6.47
N ALA A 78 6.43 -13.90 -6.11
CA ALA A 78 7.35 -14.59 -7.03
C ALA A 78 6.88 -16.02 -7.37
N TYR A 79 6.25 -16.73 -6.43
CA TYR A 79 5.88 -18.15 -6.60
C TYR A 79 4.41 -18.36 -7.02
N ILE A 80 3.51 -17.43 -6.74
CA ILE A 80 2.07 -17.61 -6.95
C ILE A 80 1.58 -16.72 -8.11
N PRO A 81 1.42 -17.27 -9.32
CA PRO A 81 1.02 -16.50 -10.51
C PRO A 81 -0.40 -15.91 -10.42
N TRP A 82 -1.22 -16.34 -9.44
CA TRP A 82 -2.56 -15.82 -9.22
C TRP A 82 -2.60 -14.54 -8.36
N LEU A 83 -1.52 -14.22 -7.64
CA LEU A 83 -1.38 -13.05 -6.78
C LEU A 83 -1.10 -11.78 -7.60
N GLY A 84 -2.02 -11.39 -8.48
CA GLY A 84 -1.89 -10.14 -9.24
C GLY A 84 -1.94 -8.91 -8.33
N ARG A 85 -1.22 -7.83 -8.72
CA ARG A 85 -1.12 -6.53 -8.02
C ARG A 85 -2.46 -6.03 -7.47
N ARG A 86 -3.49 -6.06 -8.33
CA ARG A 86 -4.84 -5.59 -8.00
C ARG A 86 -5.47 -6.37 -6.84
N LYS A 87 -5.31 -7.70 -6.80
CA LYS A 87 -5.91 -8.53 -5.74
C LYS A 87 -5.21 -8.29 -4.42
N VAL A 88 -3.88 -8.24 -4.43
CA VAL A 88 -3.08 -7.92 -3.24
C VAL A 88 -3.50 -6.59 -2.66
N TYR A 89 -3.63 -5.55 -3.50
CA TYR A 89 -4.09 -4.24 -3.07
C TYR A 89 -5.49 -4.27 -2.45
N ILE A 90 -6.47 -4.91 -3.11
CA ILE A 90 -7.85 -4.99 -2.60
C ILE A 90 -7.92 -5.74 -1.28
N ILE A 91 -7.20 -6.86 -1.14
CA ILE A 91 -7.16 -7.65 0.10
C ILE A 91 -6.50 -6.83 1.22
N ALA A 92 -5.38 -6.17 0.95
CA ALA A 92 -4.66 -5.36 1.92
C ALA A 92 -5.51 -4.17 2.39
N MET A 93 -6.07 -3.39 1.47
CA MET A 93 -6.92 -2.24 1.81
C MET A 93 -8.23 -2.69 2.49
N GLY A 94 -8.85 -3.77 2.01
CA GLY A 94 -10.06 -4.31 2.63
C GLY A 94 -9.82 -4.75 4.07
N THR A 95 -8.71 -5.46 4.33
CA THR A 95 -8.32 -5.87 5.69
C THR A 95 -8.02 -4.66 6.56
N CYS A 96 -7.34 -3.63 6.01
CA CYS A 96 -7.09 -2.38 6.72
C CYS A 96 -8.40 -1.69 7.12
N ILE A 97 -9.36 -1.56 6.20
CA ILE A 97 -10.66 -0.91 6.47
C ILE A 97 -11.41 -1.66 7.58
N LEU A 98 -11.51 -2.98 7.48
CA LEU A 98 -12.19 -3.81 8.49
C LEU A 98 -11.52 -3.68 9.87
N ALA A 99 -10.18 -3.71 9.89
CA ALA A 99 -9.43 -3.53 11.13
C ALA A 99 -9.60 -2.12 11.71
N SER A 100 -9.61 -1.06 10.88
CA SER A 100 -9.87 0.32 11.32
C SER A 100 -11.29 0.52 11.87
N VAL A 101 -12.30 -0.10 11.27
CA VAL A 101 -13.66 -0.14 11.82
C VAL A 101 -13.67 -0.85 13.18
N GLY A 102 -12.98 -2.00 13.29
CA GLY A 102 -12.80 -2.72 14.55
C GLY A 102 -12.13 -1.87 15.64
N LEU A 103 -11.05 -1.16 15.30
CA LEU A 103 -10.38 -0.22 16.20
C LEU A 103 -11.33 0.88 16.69
N THR A 104 -12.14 1.44 15.79
CA THR A 104 -13.11 2.48 16.13
C THR A 104 -14.13 1.97 17.15
N VAL A 105 -14.68 0.76 16.92
CA VAL A 105 -15.63 0.13 17.85
C VAL A 105 -14.97 -0.15 19.21
N GLN A 106 -13.75 -0.69 19.22
CA GLN A 106 -13.02 -0.98 20.45
C GLN A 106 -12.67 0.29 21.23
N LEU A 107 -12.32 1.37 20.53
CA LEU A 107 -12.05 2.66 21.14
C LEU A 107 -13.30 3.26 21.79
N LEU A 108 -14.44 3.22 21.10
CA LEU A 108 -15.73 3.67 21.66
C LEU A 108 -16.16 2.84 22.88
N GLY A 109 -15.80 1.55 22.91
CA GLY A 109 -16.02 0.67 24.05
C GLY A 109 -14.99 0.82 25.19
N GLY A 110 -14.05 1.76 25.11
CA GLY A 110 -13.02 1.97 26.13
C GLY A 110 -11.92 0.90 26.17
N GLY A 111 -11.79 0.08 25.11
CA GLY A 111 -10.81 -1.01 25.02
C GLY A 111 -9.37 -0.57 24.73
N LYS A 112 -9.06 0.71 24.86
CA LYS A 112 -7.72 1.28 24.60
C LYS A 112 -6.66 0.61 25.49
N GLY A 113 -5.52 0.27 24.90
CA GLY A 113 -4.43 -0.43 25.60
C GLY A 113 -4.69 -1.91 25.91
N SER A 114 -5.85 -2.47 25.53
CA SER A 114 -6.10 -3.90 25.65
C SER A 114 -5.28 -4.70 24.62
N THR A 115 -5.04 -5.99 24.90
CA THR A 115 -4.36 -6.89 23.96
C THR A 115 -5.14 -7.03 22.64
N LEU A 116 -6.47 -6.99 22.68
CA LEU A 116 -7.29 -7.05 21.48
C LEU A 116 -7.13 -5.78 20.62
N TYR A 117 -7.09 -4.61 21.25
CA TYR A 117 -6.81 -3.34 20.59
C TYR A 117 -5.43 -3.37 19.93
N PHE A 118 -4.42 -3.82 20.68
CA PHE A 118 -3.06 -4.00 20.17
C PHE A 118 -3.01 -4.90 18.93
N ILE A 119 -3.62 -6.09 18.96
CA ILE A 119 -3.65 -7.02 17.82
C ILE A 119 -4.38 -6.42 16.62
N THR A 120 -5.54 -5.79 16.86
CA THR A 120 -6.32 -5.17 15.78
C THR A 120 -5.54 -4.04 15.12
N TYR A 121 -4.76 -3.30 15.91
CA TYR A 121 -3.88 -2.24 15.43
C TYR A 121 -2.74 -2.78 14.58
N LEU A 122 -2.09 -3.86 15.04
CA LEU A 122 -1.07 -4.54 14.25
C LEU A 122 -1.64 -5.01 12.91
N ILE A 123 -2.86 -5.57 12.88
CA ILE A 123 -3.50 -5.97 11.62
C ILE A 123 -3.71 -4.76 10.71
N ALA A 124 -4.25 -3.66 11.23
CA ALA A 124 -4.48 -2.44 10.43
C ALA A 124 -3.16 -1.89 9.85
N TYR A 125 -2.15 -1.71 10.70
CA TYR A 125 -0.83 -1.19 10.32
C TYR A 125 -0.13 -2.08 9.28
N ASN A 126 -0.15 -3.39 9.50
CA ASN A 126 0.50 -4.31 8.58
C ASN A 126 -0.26 -4.45 7.26
N SER A 127 -1.58 -4.36 7.28
CA SER A 127 -2.40 -4.39 6.07
C SER A 127 -2.16 -3.15 5.21
N ILE A 128 -2.12 -1.94 5.80
CA ILE A 128 -1.79 -0.73 5.04
C ILE A 128 -0.36 -0.79 4.51
N SER A 129 0.58 -1.31 5.31
CA SER A 129 1.98 -1.49 4.94
C SER A 129 2.19 -2.41 3.72
N VAL A 130 1.37 -3.45 3.57
CA VAL A 130 1.37 -4.34 2.38
C VAL A 130 0.78 -3.65 1.16
N SER A 131 -0.23 -2.78 1.31
CA SER A 131 -0.84 -2.07 0.18
C SER A 131 0.14 -1.16 -0.58
N TRP A 132 1.26 -0.78 0.06
CA TRP A 132 2.31 0.02 -0.58
C TRP A 132 3.05 -0.73 -1.69
N GLU A 133 3.20 -2.04 -1.58
CA GLU A 133 3.89 -2.82 -2.62
C GLU A 133 3.20 -2.72 -3.99
N PRO A 134 1.89 -3.02 -4.14
CA PRO A 134 1.20 -2.83 -5.41
C PRO A 134 1.05 -1.34 -5.79
N ASN A 135 1.10 -0.39 -4.85
CA ASN A 135 1.13 1.04 -5.19
C ASN A 135 2.43 1.44 -5.89
N PHE A 136 3.58 0.98 -5.38
CA PHE A 136 4.89 1.24 -5.98
C PHE A 136 5.05 0.49 -7.31
N LEU A 137 4.75 -0.80 -7.32
CA LEU A 137 4.89 -1.62 -8.52
C LEU A 137 3.89 -1.20 -9.59
N GLY A 138 2.65 -0.89 -9.22
CA GLY A 138 1.66 -0.35 -10.16
C GLY A 138 2.10 0.98 -10.77
N ALA A 139 2.76 1.86 -10.01
CA ALA A 139 3.29 3.10 -10.55
C ALA A 139 4.41 2.86 -11.58
N ALA A 140 5.27 1.87 -11.34
CA ALA A 140 6.33 1.49 -12.27
C ALA A 140 5.82 0.73 -13.51
N GLU A 141 4.83 -0.14 -13.35
CA GLU A 141 4.29 -0.99 -14.42
C GLU A 141 3.28 -0.25 -15.34
N LEU A 142 2.56 0.75 -14.82
CA LEU A 142 1.52 1.46 -15.58
C LEU A 142 2.02 2.72 -16.31
N MET A 143 3.22 3.20 -15.98
CA MET A 143 3.82 4.34 -16.64
C MET A 143 4.76 3.87 -17.75
N PRO A 144 4.65 4.42 -18.97
CA PRO A 144 5.59 4.13 -20.02
C PRO A 144 6.98 4.64 -19.62
N THR A 145 8.00 3.85 -19.93
CA THR A 145 9.40 4.16 -19.65
C THR A 145 10.08 5.01 -20.73
N ASP A 146 9.37 5.24 -21.85
CA ASP A 146 9.87 5.87 -23.07
C ASP A 146 9.34 7.30 -23.28
#